data_AF-A0A9D2MXU7-F1
#
_entry.id   AF-A0A9D2MXU7-F1
#
_cell.length_a   1.000
_cell.length_b   1.000
_cell.length_c   1.000
_cell.angle_alpha   90.00
_cell.angle_beta   90.00
_cell.angle_gamma   90.00
#
_symmetry.space_group_name_H-M   'P 1'
#
loop_
_entity.id
_entity.type
_entity.pdbx_description
1 polymer ?
#
loop_
_entity_poly.entity_id
_entity_poly.type
_entity_poly.pdbx_seq_one_letter_code
_entity_poly.pdbx_strand_id
1 'polypeptide(L)'
;MVDSATNVRIRDVSVITVYMDLQPIPFNKGFYSVDMTFFFDVALDLFGGPTSCPVPINGVAVFNKKVILYGSEGNVKLFTSGCSLDDLQAEDARILPKATVQVAEPVALSARLCEYPACGCEPYCRIPESICQRYGGEFETCQPKNVVYATIGLFIIVQIVRNVQMLIPAYDFCVPEKECVASSDNPCELFRRIEFPTSEFFPPKATDLGEGNHPCR
;
A
#
# COMPACT_ATOMS: atom_id res chain seq x y z
N MET A 1 9.85 34.58 -6.76
CA MET A 1 9.03 34.28 -7.96
C MET A 1 7.59 33.97 -7.60
N VAL A 2 7.34 33.10 -6.62
CA VAL A 2 5.99 32.85 -6.09
C VAL A 2 5.37 34.10 -5.45
N ASP A 3 6.17 34.90 -4.73
CA ASP A 3 5.70 36.13 -4.05
C ASP A 3 5.20 37.24 -4.99
N SER A 4 5.63 37.22 -6.26
CA SER A 4 5.22 38.17 -7.29
C SER A 4 4.09 37.64 -8.18
N ALA A 5 3.63 36.41 -7.96
CA ALA A 5 2.57 35.80 -8.76
C ALA A 5 1.18 36.27 -8.30
N THR A 6 0.28 36.49 -9.25
CA THR A 6 -1.14 36.79 -9.06
C THR A 6 -2.03 35.59 -9.31
N ASN A 7 -1.57 34.64 -10.12
CA ASN A 7 -2.28 33.38 -10.38
C ASN A 7 -1.29 32.22 -10.55
N VAL A 8 -1.78 31.00 -10.32
CA VAL A 8 -1.03 29.74 -10.49
C VAL A 8 -1.91 28.71 -11.18
N ARG A 9 -1.32 27.92 -12.07
CA ARG A 9 -1.97 26.75 -12.67
C ARG A 9 -1.05 25.55 -12.57
N ILE A 10 -1.63 24.38 -12.33
CA ILE A 10 -0.90 23.12 -12.44
C ILE A 10 -0.88 22.71 -13.91
N ARG A 11 0.31 22.43 -14.44
CA ARG A 11 0.50 21.92 -15.79
C ARG A 11 0.47 20.41 -15.80
N ASP A 12 1.18 19.79 -14.86
CA ASP A 12 1.34 18.34 -14.78
C ASP A 12 1.70 17.90 -13.36
N VAL A 13 1.38 16.65 -13.03
CA VAL A 13 1.75 16.02 -11.76
C VAL A 13 2.14 14.56 -12.01
N SER A 14 3.33 14.18 -11.57
CA SER A 14 3.80 12.79 -11.66
C SER A 14 4.35 12.29 -10.33
N VAL A 15 4.41 10.96 -10.17
CA VAL A 15 5.01 10.33 -8.99
C VAL A 15 6.49 10.13 -9.25
N ILE A 16 7.34 10.71 -8.39
CA ILE A 16 8.80 10.51 -8.43
C ILE A 16 9.16 9.14 -7.87
N THR A 17 8.69 8.87 -6.66
CA THR A 17 8.92 7.61 -5.95
C THR A 17 7.96 7.47 -4.77
N VAL A 18 7.83 6.25 -4.27
CA VAL A 18 7.13 5.93 -3.03
C VAL A 18 8.08 5.14 -2.14
N TYR A 19 8.40 5.70 -0.98
CA TYR A 19 9.07 4.93 0.06
C TYR A 19 8.03 4.21 0.91
N MET A 20 8.31 2.96 1.26
CA MET A 20 7.41 2.11 2.02
C MET A 20 8.17 1.48 3.17
N ASP A 21 7.55 1.46 4.34
CA ASP A 21 8.00 0.71 5.51
C ASP A 21 6.86 -0.19 5.99
N LEU A 22 7.20 -1.44 6.32
CA LEU A 22 6.24 -2.46 6.73
C LEU A 22 6.61 -2.96 8.12
N GLN A 23 5.69 -2.77 9.07
CA GLN A 23 5.90 -3.13 10.46
C GLN A 23 4.76 -4.02 10.99
N PRO A 24 5.06 -5.12 11.71
CA PRO A 24 4.04 -5.89 12.41
C PRO A 24 3.41 -5.05 13.54
N ILE A 25 2.10 -5.18 13.75
CA ILE A 25 1.40 -4.45 14.81
C ILE A 25 1.50 -5.27 16.12
N PRO A 26 2.05 -4.69 17.21
CA PRO A 26 2.09 -5.37 18.50
C PRO A 26 0.69 -5.78 18.96
N PHE A 27 0.58 -6.98 19.53
CA PHE A 27 -0.67 -7.54 20.10
C PHE A 27 -1.81 -7.81 19.10
N ASN A 28 -1.69 -7.44 17.82
CA ASN A 28 -2.67 -7.74 16.79
C ASN A 28 -2.05 -8.66 15.72
N LYS A 29 -2.02 -9.95 16.03
CA LYS A 29 -1.30 -10.95 15.22
C LYS A 29 -1.85 -10.99 13.80
N GLY A 30 -0.93 -11.10 12.84
CA GLY A 30 -1.26 -11.13 11.42
C GLY A 30 -1.62 -9.77 10.81
N PHE A 31 -1.72 -8.69 11.60
CA PHE A 31 -1.88 -7.34 11.07
C PHE A 31 -0.55 -6.61 10.94
N TYR A 32 -0.43 -5.87 9.85
CA TYR A 32 0.76 -5.13 9.48
C TYR A 32 0.40 -3.69 9.15
N SER A 33 1.23 -2.77 9.61
CA SER A 33 1.20 -1.37 9.24
C SER A 33 2.07 -1.15 8.01
N VAL A 34 1.52 -0.52 6.98
CA VAL A 34 2.26 -0.06 5.81
C VAL A 34 2.28 1.47 5.86
N ASP A 35 3.45 2.02 6.15
CA ASP A 35 3.73 3.46 6.12
C ASP A 35 4.29 3.82 4.73
N MET A 36 3.60 4.70 4.01
CA MET A 36 3.96 5.10 2.65
C MET A 36 4.23 6.60 2.58
N THR A 37 5.35 6.99 2.00
CA THR A 37 5.70 8.38 1.72
C THR A 37 5.81 8.57 0.20
N PHE A 38 4.86 9.30 -0.36
CA PHE A 38 4.80 9.63 -1.78
C PHE A 38 5.51 10.96 -2.03
N PHE A 39 6.33 10.99 -3.07
CA PHE A 39 6.97 12.20 -3.58
C PHE A 39 6.45 12.47 -4.98
N PHE A 40 5.86 13.65 -5.18
CA PHE A 40 5.31 14.08 -6.47
C PHE A 40 6.16 15.20 -7.06
N ASP A 41 6.39 15.14 -8.37
CA ASP A 41 6.84 16.29 -9.14
C ASP A 41 5.61 17.05 -9.62
N VAL A 42 5.56 18.34 -9.29
CA VAL A 42 4.44 19.23 -9.59
C VAL A 42 4.95 20.35 -10.48
N ALA A 43 4.56 20.30 -11.76
CA ALA A 43 4.86 21.35 -12.72
C ALA A 43 3.77 22.43 -12.65
N LEU A 44 4.17 23.68 -12.46
CA LEU A 44 3.29 24.83 -12.29
C LEU A 44 3.62 25.91 -13.31
N ASP A 45 2.61 26.71 -13.64
CA ASP A 45 2.71 27.97 -14.36
C ASP A 45 2.32 29.12 -13.42
N LEU A 46 3.27 30.02 -13.16
CA LEU A 46 3.04 31.25 -12.40
C LEU A 46 2.73 32.42 -13.34
N PHE A 47 1.75 33.25 -12.96
CA PHE A 47 1.35 34.43 -13.73
C PHE A 47 1.56 35.69 -12.90
N GLY A 48 2.41 36.61 -13.35
CA GLY A 48 2.75 37.85 -12.62
C GLY A 48 1.80 39.02 -12.87
N GLY A 49 1.01 38.97 -13.95
CA GLY A 49 0.02 39.98 -14.30
C GLY A 49 -0.71 39.63 -15.60
N PRO A 50 -1.72 40.42 -16.01
CA PRO A 50 -2.58 40.08 -17.16
C PRO A 50 -1.86 40.05 -18.52
N THR A 51 -0.69 40.66 -18.64
CA THR A 51 0.11 40.72 -19.87
C THR A 51 1.46 40.01 -19.77
N SER A 52 1.79 39.40 -18.62
CA SER A 52 3.06 38.68 -18.44
C SER A 52 2.96 37.26 -18.99
N CYS A 53 4.03 36.79 -19.64
CA CYS A 53 4.13 35.37 -20.01
C CYS A 53 4.13 34.47 -18.77
N PRO A 54 3.52 33.27 -18.83
CA PRO A 54 3.58 32.30 -17.74
C PRO A 54 5.02 31.88 -17.48
N VAL A 55 5.40 31.79 -16.22
CA VAL A 55 6.73 31.33 -15.81
C VAL A 55 6.62 29.89 -15.30
N PRO A 56 7.22 28.91 -16.00
CA PRO A 56 7.20 27.52 -15.58
C PRO A 56 8.09 27.33 -14.35
N ILE A 57 7.57 26.67 -13.32
CA ILE A 57 8.36 26.19 -12.18
C ILE A 57 8.00 24.74 -11.88
N ASN A 58 8.92 24.00 -11.28
CA ASN A 58 8.65 22.67 -10.75
C ASN A 58 8.86 22.68 -9.24
N GLY A 59 8.07 21.90 -8.52
CA GLY A 59 8.19 21.74 -7.08
C GLY A 59 7.89 20.31 -6.65
N VAL A 60 8.32 19.97 -5.44
CA VAL A 60 8.06 18.65 -4.84
C VAL A 60 6.90 18.77 -3.86
N ALA A 61 5.91 17.87 -3.99
CA ALA A 61 4.89 17.68 -2.96
C ALA A 61 5.10 16.33 -2.27
N VAL A 62 4.93 16.29 -0.95
CA VAL A 62 5.11 15.08 -0.14
C VAL A 62 3.77 14.72 0.52
N PHE A 63 3.39 13.45 0.45
CA PHE A 63 2.19 12.93 1.10
C PHE A 63 2.51 11.64 1.85
N ASN A 64 2.08 11.58 3.12
CA ASN A 64 2.23 10.39 3.94
C ASN A 64 0.88 9.70 4.11
N LYS A 65 0.85 8.38 3.85
CA LYS A 65 -0.32 7.53 4.05
C LYS A 65 0.07 6.29 4.84
N LYS A 66 -0.64 6.06 5.93
CA LYS A 66 -0.55 4.83 6.73
C LYS A 66 -1.80 3.99 6.51
N VAL A 67 -1.62 2.68 6.28
CA VAL A 67 -2.73 1.71 6.23
C VAL A 67 -2.40 0.49 7.08
N ILE A 68 -3.44 -0.19 7.56
CA ILE A 68 -3.31 -1.44 8.31
C ILE A 68 -3.98 -2.54 7.50
N LEU A 69 -3.24 -3.60 7.21
CA LEU A 69 -3.69 -4.73 6.41
C LEU A 69 -3.43 -6.04 7.13
N TYR A 70 -4.32 -7.01 6.96
CA TYR A 70 -4.14 -8.36 7.46
C TYR A 70 -3.34 -9.20 6.45
N GLY A 71 -2.16 -9.65 6.87
CA GLY A 71 -1.19 -10.41 6.07
C GLY A 71 -1.03 -11.86 6.50
N SER A 72 -1.98 -12.36 7.30
CA SER A 72 -1.91 -13.66 8.00
C SER A 72 -0.81 -13.72 9.06
N GLU A 73 -0.94 -14.66 9.99
CA GLU A 73 0.11 -15.00 10.94
C GLU A 73 1.18 -15.85 10.26
N GLY A 74 2.45 -15.62 10.59
CA GLY A 74 3.50 -16.55 10.18
C GLY A 74 4.36 -16.87 11.37
N ASN A 75 4.21 -18.12 11.78
CA ASN A 75 4.92 -18.72 12.89
C ASN A 75 5.99 -19.70 12.36
N VAL A 76 6.53 -19.42 11.16
CA VAL A 76 7.48 -20.29 10.46
C VAL A 76 8.74 -19.50 10.11
N LYS A 77 9.90 -20.09 10.40
CA LYS A 77 11.21 -19.62 9.94
C LYS A 77 11.47 -20.23 8.56
N LEU A 78 11.75 -19.40 7.56
CA LEU A 78 12.12 -19.86 6.21
C LEU A 78 13.63 -19.85 6.08
N PHE A 79 14.17 -20.96 5.60
CA PHE A 79 15.56 -21.11 5.22
C PHE A 79 15.57 -21.40 3.71
N THR A 80 16.20 -20.53 2.92
CA THR A 80 16.29 -20.66 1.46
C THR A 80 17.73 -20.91 1.05
N SER A 81 17.99 -21.96 0.27
CA SER A 81 19.32 -22.20 -0.30
C SER A 81 19.60 -21.18 -1.42
N GLY A 82 20.70 -20.43 -1.31
CA GLY A 82 21.15 -19.50 -2.36
C GLY A 82 20.83 -18.01 -2.16
N CYS A 83 20.34 -17.60 -0.98
CA CYS A 83 20.24 -16.18 -0.65
C CYS A 83 21.64 -15.54 -0.47
N SER A 84 21.88 -14.43 -1.16
CA SER A 84 23.05 -13.58 -0.93
C SER A 84 22.99 -12.93 0.45
N LEU A 85 24.16 -12.70 1.06
CA LEU A 85 24.32 -12.09 2.38
C LEU A 85 23.66 -10.70 2.52
N ASP A 86 23.36 -10.02 1.41
CA ASP A 86 22.71 -8.69 1.39
C ASP A 86 21.20 -8.72 1.71
N ASP A 87 20.55 -9.89 1.63
CA ASP A 87 19.12 -10.06 2.00
C ASP A 87 18.94 -10.33 3.51
N LEU A 88 20.04 -10.42 4.26
CA LEU A 88 20.04 -10.74 5.68
C LEU A 88 20.08 -9.45 6.52
N GLN A 89 18.95 -8.75 6.59
CA GLN A 89 18.62 -8.07 7.85
C GLN A 89 18.20 -9.16 8.86
N ALA A 90 19.23 -9.81 9.41
CA ALA A 90 19.15 -10.54 10.65
C ALA A 90 18.73 -9.56 11.74
N GLU A 91 17.53 -9.77 12.30
CA GLU A 91 17.10 -9.47 13.69
C GLU A 91 15.56 -9.63 13.86
N ASP A 92 14.83 -10.25 12.91
CA ASP A 92 13.56 -10.91 13.23
C ASP A 92 13.33 -12.05 12.22
N ALA A 93 13.63 -13.30 12.59
CA ALA A 93 13.50 -14.48 11.70
C ALA A 93 12.05 -14.83 11.32
N ARG A 94 11.13 -13.85 11.40
CA ARG A 94 9.75 -13.90 10.95
C ARG A 94 9.68 -13.23 9.60
N ILE A 95 9.37 -14.02 8.58
CA ILE A 95 9.21 -13.57 7.20
C ILE A 95 8.06 -12.56 7.16
N LEU A 96 8.33 -11.27 6.98
CA LEU A 96 7.27 -10.29 6.77
C LEU A 96 6.54 -10.59 5.44
N PRO A 97 5.21 -10.32 5.33
CA PRO A 97 4.55 -10.40 4.05
C PRO A 97 5.18 -9.38 3.08
N LYS A 98 5.17 -9.67 1.79
CA LYS A 98 5.60 -8.73 0.76
C LYS A 98 4.53 -7.65 0.60
N ALA A 99 4.88 -6.39 0.80
CA ALA A 99 4.02 -5.26 0.50
C ALA A 99 4.27 -4.74 -0.93
N THR A 100 3.19 -4.39 -1.62
CA THR A 100 3.24 -3.76 -2.95
C THR A 100 2.24 -2.62 -3.01
N VAL A 101 2.69 -1.47 -3.51
CA VAL A 101 1.84 -0.30 -3.77
C VAL A 101 1.82 -0.06 -5.27
N GLN A 102 0.63 -0.07 -5.85
CA GLN A 102 0.40 0.33 -7.22
C GLN A 102 -0.20 1.73 -7.22
N VAL A 103 0.36 2.62 -8.03
CA VAL A 103 -0.06 4.02 -8.11
C VAL A 103 -0.48 4.30 -9.54
N ALA A 104 -1.72 4.76 -9.72
CA ALA A 104 -2.18 5.26 -11.01
C ALA A 104 -1.61 6.68 -11.26
N GLU A 105 -1.68 7.13 -12.51
CA GLU A 105 -1.29 8.48 -12.88
C GLU A 105 -2.06 9.52 -12.04
N PRO A 106 -1.38 10.43 -11.30
CA PRO A 106 -2.05 11.43 -10.50
C PRO A 106 -2.84 12.43 -11.36
N VAL A 107 -3.89 13.00 -10.78
CA VAL A 107 -4.71 14.01 -11.47
C VAL A 107 -4.52 15.37 -10.81
N ALA A 108 -4.09 16.36 -11.59
CA ALA A 108 -4.05 17.75 -11.15
C ALA A 108 -5.48 18.30 -10.99
N LEU A 109 -5.91 18.62 -9.76
CA LEU A 109 -7.29 19.06 -9.50
C LEU A 109 -7.41 20.58 -9.38
N SER A 110 -6.54 21.21 -8.59
CA SER A 110 -6.50 22.68 -8.47
C SER A 110 -5.19 23.17 -7.87
N ALA A 111 -4.80 24.41 -8.18
CA ALA A 111 -3.78 25.14 -7.43
C ALA A 111 -4.30 26.51 -7.04
N ARG A 112 -3.85 27.01 -5.89
CA ARG A 112 -4.14 28.36 -5.42
C ARG A 112 -2.93 28.97 -4.74
N LEU A 113 -2.76 30.28 -4.91
CA LEU A 113 -1.81 31.08 -4.15
C LEU A 113 -2.46 31.52 -2.83
N CYS A 114 -1.72 31.41 -1.75
CA CYS A 114 -2.15 31.86 -0.43
C CYS A 114 -1.00 32.57 0.27
N GLU A 115 -1.31 33.48 1.18
CA GLU A 115 -0.29 34.10 2.04
C GLU A 115 0.26 33.06 3.02
N TYR A 116 1.55 33.14 3.29
CA TYR A 116 2.21 32.22 4.21
C TYR A 116 1.66 32.40 5.64
N PRO A 117 1.15 31.33 6.29
CA PRO A 117 0.59 31.46 7.62
C PRO A 117 1.66 31.86 8.64
N ALA A 118 1.38 32.93 9.39
CA ALA A 118 2.28 33.48 10.43
C ALA A 118 2.60 32.53 11.59
N CYS A 119 1.98 31.34 11.64
CA CYS A 119 2.11 30.39 12.74
C CYS A 119 3.46 29.62 12.74
N GLY A 120 4.29 29.73 11.70
CA GLY A 120 5.65 29.14 11.72
C GLY A 120 5.69 27.61 11.82
N CYS A 121 4.55 26.93 11.75
CA CYS A 121 4.45 25.49 11.63
C CYS A 121 4.83 25.10 10.19
N GLU A 122 6.12 25.14 9.87
CA GLU A 122 6.60 24.49 8.66
C GLU A 122 6.28 23.00 8.77
N PRO A 123 5.55 22.42 7.79
CA PRO A 123 5.46 20.97 7.72
C PRO A 123 6.87 20.45 7.44
N TYR A 124 7.53 19.97 8.50
CA TYR A 124 8.85 19.37 8.40
C TYR A 124 8.76 18.11 7.54
N CYS A 125 9.09 18.25 6.26
CA CYS A 125 9.22 17.15 5.33
C CYS A 125 10.69 17.06 4.92
N ARG A 126 11.35 15.96 5.32
CA ARG A 126 12.69 15.65 4.81
C ARG A 126 12.56 15.06 3.42
N ILE A 127 13.00 15.81 2.42
CA ILE A 127 13.11 15.32 1.05
C ILE A 127 14.48 14.63 0.91
N PRO A 128 14.54 13.37 0.48
CA PRO A 128 15.81 12.66 0.25
C PRO A 128 16.72 13.40 -0.74
N GLU A 129 18.03 13.34 -0.51
CA GLU A 129 19.04 14.02 -1.34
C GLU A 129 18.93 13.64 -2.82
N SER A 130 18.63 12.37 -3.11
CA SER A 130 18.43 11.87 -4.47
C SER A 130 17.29 12.56 -5.23
N ILE A 131 16.29 13.08 -4.52
CA ILE A 131 15.20 13.88 -5.09
C ILE A 131 15.65 15.34 -5.18
N CYS A 132 16.24 15.90 -4.13
CA CYS A 132 16.78 17.27 -4.10
C CYS A 132 17.74 17.55 -5.27
N GLN A 133 18.64 16.63 -5.58
CA GLN A 133 19.58 16.74 -6.69
C GLN A 133 18.90 16.95 -8.05
N ARG A 134 17.66 16.47 -8.25
CA ARG A 134 16.88 16.72 -9.48
C ARG A 134 16.45 18.18 -9.65
N TYR A 135 16.42 18.95 -8.56
CA TYR A 135 16.00 20.35 -8.51
C TYR A 135 17.18 21.31 -8.27
N GLY A 136 18.41 20.82 -8.38
CA GLY A 136 19.62 21.64 -8.24
C GLY A 136 20.21 21.72 -6.83
N GLY A 137 19.75 20.89 -5.89
CA GLY A 137 20.32 20.80 -4.54
C GLY A 137 19.27 20.88 -3.45
N GLU A 138 19.70 21.24 -2.24
CA GLU A 138 18.79 21.40 -1.09
C GLU A 138 17.76 22.51 -1.34
N PHE A 139 16.54 22.30 -0.86
CA PHE A 139 15.49 23.30 -0.89
C PHE A 139 15.75 24.33 0.21
N GLU A 140 15.84 25.61 -0.17
CA GLU A 140 16.02 26.70 0.79
C GLU A 140 14.76 26.88 1.66
N THR A 141 14.94 26.88 2.98
CA THR A 141 13.92 27.27 3.97
C THR A 141 13.92 28.78 4.16
N CYS A 142 13.59 29.53 3.10
CA CYS A 142 13.27 30.94 3.24
C CYS A 142 11.82 31.09 3.65
N GLN A 143 11.51 32.01 4.59
CA GLN A 143 10.12 32.37 4.90
C GLN A 143 9.49 33.02 3.67
N PRO A 144 8.57 32.34 2.96
CA PRO A 144 7.98 32.91 1.76
C PRO A 144 6.87 33.89 2.16
N LYS A 145 6.56 34.86 1.28
CA LYS A 145 5.36 35.70 1.47
C LYS A 145 4.11 34.94 1.01
N ASN A 146 4.22 34.26 -0.12
CA ASN A 146 3.16 33.48 -0.74
C ASN A 146 3.57 32.00 -0.88
N VAL A 147 2.61 31.10 -0.67
CA VAL A 147 2.75 29.66 -0.91
C VAL A 147 1.71 29.16 -1.91
N VAL A 148 2.08 28.12 -2.64
CA VAL A 148 1.17 27.42 -3.55
C VAL A 148 0.59 26.21 -2.83
N TYR A 149 -0.73 26.14 -2.76
CA TYR A 149 -1.44 24.93 -2.37
C TYR A 149 -1.93 24.21 -3.62
N ALA A 150 -1.47 22.98 -3.81
CA ALA A 150 -1.91 22.09 -4.88
C ALA A 150 -2.83 21.00 -4.33
N THR A 151 -3.91 20.71 -5.05
CA THR A 151 -4.80 19.58 -4.81
C THR A 151 -4.52 18.54 -5.89
N ILE A 152 -4.08 17.36 -5.47
CA ILE A 152 -3.72 16.23 -6.34
C ILE A 152 -4.68 15.09 -6.05
N GLY A 153 -5.37 14.60 -7.08
CA GLY A 153 -6.16 13.38 -7.02
C GLY A 153 -5.24 12.17 -7.16
N LEU A 154 -5.36 11.21 -6.25
CA LEU A 154 -4.48 10.05 -6.18
C LEU A 154 -5.30 8.76 -6.05
N PHE A 155 -5.02 7.78 -6.91
CA PHE A 155 -5.58 6.44 -6.81
C PHE A 155 -4.45 5.44 -6.57
N ILE A 156 -4.56 4.67 -5.49
CA ILE A 156 -3.57 3.67 -5.06
C ILE A 156 -4.23 2.34 -4.71
N ILE A 157 -3.53 1.25 -5.00
CA ILE A 157 -3.86 -0.09 -4.51
C ILE A 157 -2.70 -0.58 -3.66
N VAL A 158 -2.97 -0.87 -2.38
CA VAL A 158 -1.99 -1.41 -1.44
C VAL A 158 -2.34 -2.86 -1.18
N GLN A 159 -1.38 -3.75 -1.42
CA GLN A 159 -1.54 -5.18 -1.25
C GLN A 159 -0.39 -5.74 -0.43
N ILE A 160 -0.70 -6.66 0.48
CA ILE A 160 0.28 -7.48 1.16
C ILE A 160 0.05 -8.95 0.82
N VAL A 161 1.13 -9.69 0.56
CA VAL A 161 1.09 -11.10 0.16
C VAL A 161 2.06 -11.89 1.00
N ARG A 162 1.59 -13.01 1.55
CA ARG A 162 2.43 -13.96 2.29
C ARG A 162 2.35 -15.32 1.64
N ASN A 163 3.50 -15.97 1.50
CA ASN A 163 3.54 -17.38 1.16
C ASN A 163 3.11 -18.19 2.40
N VAL A 164 2.09 -19.03 2.24
CA VAL A 164 1.60 -19.93 3.28
C VAL A 164 1.79 -21.38 2.82
N GLN A 165 2.03 -22.28 3.76
CA GLN A 165 2.01 -23.71 3.50
C GLN A 165 0.56 -24.19 3.56
N MET A 166 0.05 -24.70 2.45
CA MET A 166 -1.27 -25.31 2.38
C MET A 166 -1.13 -26.82 2.55
N LEU A 167 -1.80 -27.37 3.56
CA LEU A 167 -1.94 -28.82 3.67
C LEU A 167 -3.06 -29.24 2.72
N ILE A 168 -2.70 -30.02 1.70
CA ILE A 168 -3.68 -30.61 0.78
C ILE A 168 -3.99 -31.99 1.34
N PRO A 169 -5.18 -32.24 1.91
CA PRO A 169 -5.56 -33.57 2.35
C PRO A 169 -5.66 -34.47 1.12
N ALA A 170 -4.71 -35.38 0.97
CA ALA A 170 -4.88 -36.54 0.11
C ALA A 170 -5.75 -37.54 0.87
N TYR A 171 -7.07 -37.40 0.75
CA TYR A 171 -7.92 -38.53 1.08
C TYR A 171 -7.59 -39.61 0.06
N ASP A 172 -7.02 -40.73 0.51
CA ASP A 172 -7.26 -41.97 -0.22
C ASP A 172 -8.78 -42.05 -0.30
N PHE A 173 -9.32 -42.02 -1.52
CA PHE A 173 -10.70 -42.40 -1.71
C PHE A 173 -10.81 -43.80 -1.11
N CYS A 174 -11.32 -43.90 0.11
CA CYS A 174 -11.72 -45.17 0.67
C CYS A 174 -12.68 -45.72 -0.37
N VAL A 175 -12.24 -46.77 -1.07
CA VAL A 175 -13.14 -47.63 -1.85
C VAL A 175 -14.29 -47.90 -0.89
N PRO A 176 -15.52 -47.44 -1.17
CA PRO A 176 -16.57 -47.49 -0.17
C PRO A 176 -16.76 -48.93 0.28
N GLU A 177 -16.45 -49.24 1.54
CA GLU A 177 -16.76 -50.55 2.13
C GLU A 177 -18.26 -50.68 2.48
N LYS A 178 -19.07 -49.66 2.17
CA LYS A 178 -20.52 -49.72 2.38
C LYS A 178 -21.21 -50.44 1.23
N GLU A 179 -21.66 -51.65 1.56
CA GLU A 179 -22.69 -52.41 0.87
C GLU A 179 -23.75 -51.48 0.25
N CYS A 180 -24.04 -51.70 -1.03
CA CYS A 180 -25.07 -51.01 -1.77
C CYS A 180 -26.42 -51.07 -1.03
N VAL A 181 -26.77 -50.00 -0.31
CA VAL A 181 -28.17 -49.77 0.05
C VAL A 181 -28.83 -49.28 -1.22
N ALA A 182 -29.60 -50.14 -1.87
CA ALA A 182 -30.42 -49.80 -3.02
C ALA A 182 -31.57 -48.87 -2.59
N SER A 183 -31.27 -47.62 -2.25
CA SER A 183 -32.26 -46.55 -2.30
C SER A 183 -32.42 -46.15 -3.76
N SER A 184 -33.67 -46.10 -4.24
CA SER A 184 -34.08 -45.83 -5.63
C SER A 184 -33.72 -44.44 -6.18
N ASP A 185 -32.86 -43.68 -5.51
CA ASP A 185 -32.52 -42.32 -5.90
C ASP A 185 -31.39 -42.28 -6.93
N ASN A 186 -31.56 -41.42 -7.93
CA ASN A 186 -30.61 -41.26 -9.04
C ASN A 186 -29.23 -40.82 -8.51
N PRO A 187 -28.14 -41.55 -8.82
CA PRO A 187 -26.80 -41.25 -8.29
C PRO A 187 -26.32 -39.82 -8.61
N CYS A 188 -26.75 -39.24 -9.73
CA CYS A 188 -26.42 -37.86 -10.08
C CYS A 188 -27.01 -36.82 -9.11
N GLU A 189 -28.19 -37.10 -8.54
CA GLU A 189 -28.83 -36.22 -7.54
C GLU A 189 -28.15 -36.34 -6.18
N LEU A 190 -27.63 -37.51 -5.82
CA LEU A 190 -26.86 -37.69 -4.59
C LEU A 190 -25.54 -36.90 -4.64
N PHE A 191 -24.77 -37.01 -5.74
CA PHE A 191 -23.53 -36.25 -5.91
C PHE A 191 -23.75 -34.73 -6.02
N ARG A 192 -24.90 -34.28 -6.53
CA ARG A 192 -25.27 -32.85 -6.54
C ARG A 192 -25.57 -32.28 -5.16
N ARG A 193 -25.99 -33.11 -4.19
CA ARG A 193 -26.32 -32.68 -2.82
C ARG A 193 -25.09 -32.61 -1.91
N ILE A 194 -23.97 -33.21 -2.31
CA ILE A 194 -22.73 -33.15 -1.55
C ILE A 194 -22.02 -31.84 -1.92
N GLU A 195 -22.02 -30.86 -1.01
CA GLU A 195 -21.27 -29.63 -1.19
C GLU A 195 -19.77 -29.91 -1.04
N PHE A 196 -18.98 -29.44 -2.00
CA PHE A 196 -17.52 -29.55 -1.92
C PHE A 196 -17.00 -28.69 -0.76
N PRO A 197 -16.20 -29.23 0.18
CA PRO A 197 -15.79 -28.54 1.40
C PRO A 197 -14.69 -27.51 1.13
N THR A 198 -15.00 -26.52 0.29
CA THR A 198 -14.12 -25.43 -0.11
C THR A 198 -13.44 -24.76 1.07
N SER A 199 -14.16 -24.54 2.18
CA SER A 199 -13.66 -23.87 3.39
C SER A 199 -12.43 -24.54 4.01
N GLU A 200 -12.27 -25.87 3.87
CA GLU A 200 -11.13 -26.59 4.45
C GLU A 200 -9.83 -26.39 3.67
N PHE A 201 -9.91 -25.91 2.43
CA PHE A 201 -8.75 -25.71 1.54
C PHE A 201 -8.25 -24.27 1.51
N PHE A 202 -8.95 -23.32 2.12
CA PHE A 202 -8.56 -21.91 2.09
C PHE A 202 -7.87 -21.46 3.40
N PRO A 203 -6.84 -20.59 3.32
CA PRO A 203 -6.20 -20.03 4.50
C PRO A 203 -7.19 -19.26 5.40
N PRO A 204 -6.93 -19.16 6.73
CA PRO A 204 -7.78 -18.43 7.66
C PRO A 204 -7.98 -16.97 7.24
N LYS A 205 -9.24 -16.54 7.21
CA LYS A 205 -9.63 -15.15 6.92
C LYS A 205 -9.66 -14.33 8.22
N ALA A 206 -9.62 -13.01 8.08
CA ALA A 206 -9.66 -12.10 9.24
C ALA A 206 -10.92 -12.29 10.11
N THR A 207 -12.02 -12.79 9.54
CA THR A 207 -13.28 -13.08 10.25
C THR A 207 -13.21 -14.32 11.13
N ASP A 208 -12.30 -15.26 10.85
CA ASP A 208 -12.28 -16.58 11.47
C ASP A 208 -11.57 -16.56 12.84
N LEU A 209 -10.92 -15.44 13.17
CA LEU A 209 -10.22 -15.22 14.44
C LEU A 209 -11.17 -15.00 15.64
N GLY A 210 -12.49 -14.92 15.40
CA GLY A 210 -13.51 -14.65 16.42
C GLY A 210 -14.30 -15.86 16.93
N GLU A 211 -14.32 -16.99 16.22
CA GLU A 211 -15.19 -18.13 16.54
C GLU A 211 -14.39 -19.34 17.08
N GLY A 212 -13.85 -19.17 18.28
CA GLY A 212 -13.33 -20.29 19.08
C GLY A 212 -14.45 -21.02 19.81
N ASN A 213 -15.00 -22.08 19.20
CA ASN A 213 -15.46 -23.35 19.82
C ASN A 213 -16.63 -23.97 19.06
N HIS A 214 -16.33 -24.93 18.18
CA HIS A 214 -17.24 -26.04 17.95
C HIS A 214 -16.51 -27.35 18.27
N PRO A 215 -16.98 -28.11 19.29
CA PRO A 215 -16.41 -29.42 19.57
C PRO A 215 -16.82 -30.37 18.45
N CYS A 216 -15.82 -31.00 17.82
CA CYS A 216 -16.05 -32.13 16.92
C CYS A 216 -16.85 -33.22 17.64
N ARG A 217 -17.92 -33.68 16.99
CA ARG A 217 -18.73 -34.82 17.42
C ARG A 217 -18.45 -36.00 16.50
#